data_AF-W4K4I0-F1
#
_entry.id   AF-W4K4I0-F1
#
_cell.length_a   1.000
_cell.length_b   1.000
_cell.length_c   1.000
_cell.angle_alpha   90.00
_cell.angle_beta   90.00
_cell.angle_gamma   90.00
#
_symmetry.space_group_name_H-M   'P 1'
#
loop_
_entity.id
_entity.type
_entity.pdbx_description
1 polymer ?
#
loop_
_entity_poly.entity_id
_entity_poly.type
_entity_poly.pdbx_seq_one_letter_code
_entity_poly.pdbx_strand_id
1 'polypeptide(L)'
;MSVENGIYILTNVKHKNLAVIRSEQGGAPLIAGIEEDSYKELWRIAKRSNGRYTISNFGNGFHARTPGRSKAGDTVKGRDQSHQPQLWDIRDTRVRGQYTIACTDTSLYWGLDNVEIGALITLYEGASDPRNWWILIPVEPTMAQADVSAIIAIKGIDGKYMKVTSTNGLEFSSTVLDKNGKFTVQPKGGKIALIGSNGKHVNMYYVDDVKCEGPGGGLDVGIAHRRNGKVCFTISGYQGQDGQVWFLSSQAGHPSYNGSLAVKRVEDESCRFLIENVAKVSGTIAVKSVDGRYLKANANDELEFSDDRFDDEAKFIVKLRGDRLNLIGYNGMYVTMDANMGGVSFVQCKGSGRGLTMGLIHLADGMVNFTISGYQGQHGKISFLSSRTGWADGSLAVVDETDETCSFVIENH
;
A
#
# COMPACT_ATOMS: atom_id res chain seq x y z
N MET A 1 8.47 33.59 -5.11
CA MET A 1 7.26 32.73 -5.02
C MET A 1 7.09 32.29 -3.58
N SER A 2 5.85 32.16 -3.09
CA SER A 2 5.64 31.58 -1.76
C SER A 2 5.56 30.06 -1.86
N VAL A 3 6.09 29.36 -0.87
CA VAL A 3 5.92 27.90 -0.74
C VAL A 3 4.44 27.61 -0.48
N GLU A 4 3.89 26.63 -1.19
CA GLU A 4 2.49 26.22 -1.02
C GLU A 4 2.34 25.29 0.19
N ASN A 5 1.11 25.18 0.70
CA ASN A 5 0.82 24.21 1.75
C ASN A 5 0.98 22.80 1.18
N GLY A 6 1.69 21.93 1.88
CA GLY A 6 1.91 20.58 1.37
C GLY A 6 2.89 19.77 2.21
N ILE A 7 3.26 18.61 1.68
CA ILE A 7 4.28 17.74 2.25
C ILE A 7 5.51 17.81 1.35
N TYR A 8 6.67 17.90 1.98
CA TYR A 8 7.92 18.13 1.29
C TYR A 8 9.02 17.22 1.81
N ILE A 9 9.96 16.86 0.93
CA ILE A 9 11.32 16.50 1.32
C ILE A 9 12.15 17.78 1.39
N LEU A 10 12.91 17.94 2.46
CA LEU A 10 13.82 19.08 2.65
C LEU A 10 15.25 18.59 2.44
N THR A 11 15.88 19.01 1.35
CA THR A 11 17.26 18.62 0.99
C THR A 11 18.20 19.81 1.10
N ASN A 12 19.29 19.69 1.85
CA ASN A 12 20.29 20.75 1.94
C ASN A 12 20.97 20.97 0.58
N VAL A 13 21.10 22.22 0.14
CA VAL A 13 21.68 22.52 -1.19
C VAL A 13 23.16 22.15 -1.26
N LYS A 14 23.94 22.45 -0.23
CA LYS A 14 25.39 22.23 -0.22
C LYS A 14 25.75 20.76 -0.04
N HIS A 15 25.16 20.11 0.97
CA HIS A 15 25.57 18.78 1.39
C HIS A 15 24.71 17.65 0.82
N LYS A 16 23.55 17.96 0.22
CA LYS A 16 22.60 17.00 -0.36
C LYS A 16 21.96 16.02 0.64
N ASN A 17 22.18 16.21 1.94
CA ASN A 17 21.49 15.46 2.98
C ASN A 17 20.03 15.91 3.16
N LEU A 18 19.19 15.01 3.63
CA LEU A 18 17.81 15.29 4.01
C LEU A 18 17.72 15.85 5.44
N ALA A 19 16.74 16.69 5.73
CA ALA A 19 16.36 16.99 7.11
C ALA A 19 15.48 15.87 7.67
N VAL A 20 15.89 15.23 8.77
CA VAL A 20 15.13 14.11 9.36
C VAL A 20 15.03 14.22 10.89
N ILE A 21 14.02 13.56 11.46
CA ILE A 21 13.93 13.27 12.90
C ILE A 21 13.77 11.76 13.07
N ARG A 22 14.81 11.07 13.53
CA ARG A 22 14.77 9.60 13.67
C ARG A 22 14.12 9.12 14.98
N SER A 23 14.29 9.88 16.07
CA SER A 23 13.74 9.53 17.39
C SER A 23 12.25 9.90 17.51
N GLU A 24 11.51 9.07 18.22
CA GLU A 24 10.08 9.26 18.55
C GLU A 24 9.89 10.00 19.88
N GLN A 25 10.97 10.42 20.52
CA GLN A 25 10.91 11.18 21.75
C GLN A 25 10.86 12.68 21.47
N GLY A 26 9.96 13.38 22.16
CA GLY A 26 9.90 14.83 22.10
C GLY A 26 11.23 15.46 22.54
N GLY A 27 11.71 16.45 21.78
CA GLY A 27 13.01 17.10 21.99
C GLY A 27 14.15 16.51 21.16
N ALA A 28 13.90 15.47 20.36
CA ALA A 28 14.88 14.91 19.44
C ALA A 28 15.44 15.98 18.47
N PRO A 29 16.76 16.00 18.23
CA PRO A 29 17.35 16.93 17.27
C PRO A 29 16.92 16.59 15.83
N LEU A 30 16.81 17.62 15.01
CA LEU A 30 16.83 17.48 13.55
C LEU A 30 18.27 17.22 13.12
N ILE A 31 18.45 16.24 12.25
CA ILE A 31 19.76 15.80 11.79
C ILE A 31 19.80 15.65 10.27
N ALA A 32 21.01 15.59 9.72
CA ALA A 32 21.30 15.16 8.36
C ALA A 32 20.96 13.67 8.20
N GLY A 33 20.03 13.38 7.31
CA GLY A 33 19.66 12.04 6.88
C GLY A 33 20.04 11.76 5.43
N ILE A 34 19.73 10.55 5.01
CA ILE A 34 19.68 10.10 3.63
C ILE A 34 18.26 9.64 3.33
N GLU A 35 17.96 9.36 2.08
CA GLU A 35 16.66 8.80 1.68
C GLU A 35 16.54 7.37 2.19
N GLU A 36 15.65 7.14 3.16
CA GLU A 36 15.36 5.84 3.77
C GLU A 36 13.93 5.38 3.40
N ASP A 37 13.24 6.11 2.52
CA ASP A 37 11.81 5.93 2.20
C ASP A 37 10.93 5.97 3.47
N SER A 38 11.33 6.75 4.48
CA SER A 38 10.61 6.84 5.75
C SER A 38 9.69 8.06 5.80
N TYR A 39 8.52 7.91 6.42
CA TYR A 39 7.66 9.07 6.74
C TYR A 39 8.36 10.09 7.68
N LYS A 40 9.44 9.67 8.36
CA LYS A 40 10.28 10.52 9.21
C LYS A 40 11.15 11.51 8.41
N GLU A 41 11.23 11.38 7.09
CA GLU A 41 11.89 12.34 6.19
C GLU A 41 10.93 13.40 5.62
N LEU A 42 9.63 13.20 5.81
CA LEU A 42 8.60 14.06 5.23
C LEU A 42 8.21 15.17 6.19
N TRP A 43 8.00 16.36 5.64
CA TRP A 43 7.67 17.56 6.40
C TRP A 43 6.42 18.22 5.87
N ARG A 44 5.43 18.38 6.73
CA ARG A 44 4.27 19.22 6.47
C ARG A 44 4.66 20.69 6.65
N ILE A 45 4.56 21.46 5.58
CA ILE A 45 4.73 22.91 5.58
C ILE A 45 3.35 23.54 5.41
N ALA A 46 2.97 24.38 6.37
CA ALA A 46 1.68 25.06 6.35
C ALA A 46 1.86 26.57 6.58
N LYS A 47 1.51 27.36 5.57
CA LYS A 47 1.43 28.82 5.60
C LYS A 47 0.25 29.26 6.46
N ARG A 48 0.51 30.22 7.33
CA ARG A 48 -0.48 30.86 8.22
C ARG A 48 -0.95 32.19 7.62
N SER A 49 -2.04 32.72 8.16
CA SER A 49 -2.64 33.98 7.71
C SER A 49 -1.69 35.18 7.78
N ASN A 50 -0.70 35.14 8.68
CA ASN A 50 0.35 36.16 8.80
C ASN A 50 1.51 35.98 7.81
N GLY A 51 1.39 35.08 6.83
CA GLY A 51 2.40 34.80 5.82
C GLY A 51 3.60 33.96 6.29
N ARG A 52 3.66 33.58 7.57
CA ARG A 52 4.68 32.71 8.15
C ARG A 52 4.29 31.25 8.02
N TYR A 53 5.23 30.33 8.28
CA TYR A 53 5.02 28.90 8.11
C TYR A 53 5.15 28.16 9.43
N THR A 54 4.38 27.09 9.59
CA THR A 54 4.70 26.02 10.55
C THR A 54 5.29 24.84 9.80
N ILE A 55 6.34 24.24 10.37
CA ILE A 55 7.00 23.05 9.82
C ILE A 55 6.84 21.94 10.85
N SER A 56 6.20 20.83 10.47
CA SER A 56 6.12 19.63 11.31
C SER A 56 6.49 18.38 10.55
N ASN A 57 7.14 17.44 11.22
CA ASN A 57 7.45 16.15 10.67
C ASN A 57 6.15 15.36 10.47
N PHE A 58 5.98 14.74 9.31
CA PHE A 58 4.77 14.02 8.96
C PHE A 58 4.65 12.70 9.72
N GLY A 59 5.77 11.98 9.91
CA GLY A 59 5.77 10.65 10.53
C GLY A 59 5.43 10.63 12.02
N ASN A 60 5.94 11.59 12.80
CA ASN A 60 5.69 11.65 14.25
C ASN A 60 4.86 12.87 14.70
N GLY A 61 4.54 13.79 13.78
CA GLY A 61 3.76 14.99 14.09
C GLY A 61 4.51 16.09 14.85
N PHE A 62 5.83 15.93 15.09
CA PHE A 62 6.60 16.90 15.84
C PHE A 62 6.84 18.19 15.06
N HIS A 63 6.63 19.33 15.70
CA HIS A 63 6.94 20.64 15.17
C HIS A 63 8.43 20.95 15.32
N ALA A 64 9.05 21.45 14.25
CA ALA A 64 10.41 21.93 14.32
C ALA A 64 10.46 23.22 15.16
N ARG A 65 11.40 23.27 16.10
CA ARG A 65 11.51 24.34 17.10
C ARG A 65 12.95 24.56 17.55
N THR A 66 13.28 25.80 17.91
CA THR A 66 14.53 26.18 18.57
C THR A 66 14.29 26.64 20.01
N PRO A 67 15.33 26.71 20.85
CA PRO A 67 15.22 27.33 22.17
C PRO A 67 14.75 28.80 22.08
N GLY A 68 14.05 29.30 23.09
CA GLY A 68 13.66 30.71 23.12
C GLY A 68 14.89 31.63 23.17
N ARG A 69 14.87 32.73 22.41
CA ARG A 69 16.03 33.62 22.17
C ARG A 69 17.21 32.87 21.55
N SER A 70 16.96 32.27 20.39
CA SER A 70 17.94 31.41 19.75
C SER A 70 19.19 32.20 19.32
N LYS A 71 20.35 31.54 19.36
CA LYS A 71 21.64 32.06 18.89
C LYS A 71 22.24 31.14 17.84
N ALA A 72 23.26 31.64 17.13
CA ALA A 72 24.02 30.81 16.20
C ALA A 72 24.60 29.58 16.93
N GLY A 73 24.50 28.41 16.29
CA GLY A 73 24.86 27.11 16.84
C GLY A 73 23.73 26.37 17.56
N ASP A 74 22.61 27.03 17.89
CA ASP A 74 21.49 26.35 18.55
C ASP A 74 20.88 25.28 17.62
N THR A 75 20.60 24.11 18.19
CA THR A 75 20.01 22.97 17.46
C THR A 75 18.52 23.14 17.24
N VAL A 76 18.06 22.85 16.03
CA VAL A 76 16.63 22.70 15.74
C VAL A 76 16.17 21.33 16.23
N LYS A 77 15.07 21.27 16.97
CA LYS A 77 14.55 20.05 17.60
C LYS A 77 13.08 19.83 17.26
N GLY A 78 12.63 18.59 17.24
CA GLY A 78 11.22 18.24 17.17
C GLY A 78 10.56 18.37 18.54
N ARG A 79 9.39 19.02 18.61
CA ARG A 79 8.56 19.07 19.82
C ARG A 79 7.14 18.59 19.51
N ASP A 80 6.51 17.97 20.49
CA ASP A 80 5.13 17.51 20.41
C ASP A 80 4.13 18.68 20.28
N GLN A 81 2.88 18.34 19.97
CA GLN A 81 1.81 19.32 19.73
C GLN A 81 1.31 20.03 20.99
N SER A 82 1.73 19.58 22.19
CA SER A 82 1.40 20.26 23.46
C SER A 82 1.99 21.67 23.54
N HIS A 83 3.00 21.95 22.71
CA HIS A 83 3.62 23.25 22.60
C HIS A 83 3.07 24.06 21.42
N GLN A 84 2.90 25.37 21.61
CA GLN A 84 2.63 26.31 20.53
C GLN A 84 3.66 26.13 19.39
N PRO A 85 3.22 25.90 18.14
CA PRO A 85 4.12 25.75 17.01
C PRO A 85 4.97 27.01 16.81
N GLN A 86 6.29 26.83 16.62
CA GLN A 86 7.14 27.93 16.20
C GLN A 86 6.82 28.31 14.75
N LEU A 87 6.79 29.62 14.49
CA LEU A 87 6.65 30.17 13.16
C LEU A 87 8.03 30.33 12.52
N TRP A 88 8.08 30.08 11.21
CA TRP A 88 9.29 30.13 10.39
C TRP A 88 9.10 31.08 9.20
N ASP A 89 10.18 31.74 8.81
CA ASP A 89 10.29 32.47 7.56
C ASP A 89 10.88 31.58 6.48
N ILE A 90 10.11 31.30 5.43
CA ILE A 90 10.59 30.57 4.25
C ILE A 90 10.60 31.53 3.07
N ARG A 91 11.78 31.75 2.48
CA ARG A 91 11.99 32.71 1.39
C ARG A 91 12.85 32.08 0.30
N ASP A 92 12.56 32.40 -0.95
CA ASP A 92 13.46 32.10 -2.07
C ASP A 92 14.84 32.75 -1.81
N THR A 93 15.90 32.04 -2.15
CA THR A 93 17.24 32.60 -2.28
C THR A 93 17.35 33.35 -3.61
N ARG A 94 18.56 33.81 -3.96
CA ARG A 94 18.84 34.32 -5.31
C ARG A 94 18.70 33.26 -6.41
N VAL A 95 18.66 31.97 -6.06
CA VAL A 95 18.45 30.86 -6.99
C VAL A 95 17.04 30.34 -6.81
N ARG A 96 16.24 30.41 -7.88
CA ARG A 96 14.84 29.96 -7.88
C ARG A 96 14.75 28.47 -7.48
N GLY A 97 13.81 28.14 -6.59
CA GLY A 97 13.61 26.77 -6.10
C GLY A 97 14.56 26.36 -4.97
N GLN A 98 15.42 27.27 -4.51
CA GLN A 98 16.23 27.10 -3.30
C GLN A 98 15.79 28.13 -2.27
N TYR A 99 15.63 27.70 -1.03
CA TYR A 99 14.96 28.45 0.01
C TYR A 99 15.85 28.56 1.25
N THR A 100 15.73 29.66 1.98
CA THR A 100 16.19 29.74 3.37
C THR A 100 15.02 29.47 4.31
N ILE A 101 15.28 28.79 5.43
CA ILE A 101 14.32 28.60 6.54
C ILE A 101 14.89 29.34 7.75
N ALA A 102 14.23 30.44 8.16
CA ALA A 102 14.74 31.35 9.18
C ALA A 102 13.82 31.47 10.40
N CYS A 103 14.39 31.73 11.58
CA CYS A 103 13.63 32.17 12.73
C CYS A 103 12.93 33.51 12.43
N THR A 104 11.77 33.77 13.03
CA THR A 104 11.02 35.01 12.78
C THR A 104 11.55 36.21 13.56
N ASP A 105 12.29 35.97 14.65
CA ASP A 105 12.80 36.97 15.59
C ASP A 105 14.30 37.24 15.45
N THR A 106 15.03 36.28 14.88
CA THR A 106 16.48 36.30 14.71
C THR A 106 16.78 35.99 13.25
N SER A 107 17.67 36.75 12.61
CA SER A 107 18.07 36.50 11.20
C SER A 107 18.99 35.29 11.09
N LEU A 108 18.61 34.20 11.74
CA LEU A 108 19.31 32.94 11.82
C LEU A 108 18.57 31.89 11.01
N TYR A 109 19.34 31.08 10.28
CA TYR A 109 18.85 30.16 9.27
C TYR A 109 19.17 28.72 9.65
N TRP A 110 18.29 27.79 9.31
CA TRP A 110 18.61 26.37 9.37
C TRP A 110 19.78 26.08 8.45
N GLY A 111 20.86 25.54 8.99
CA GLY A 111 22.04 25.14 8.25
C GLY A 111 22.59 23.81 8.71
N LEU A 112 23.49 23.28 7.88
CA LEU A 112 24.21 22.04 8.12
C LEU A 112 25.70 22.33 7.97
N ASP A 113 26.51 21.97 8.95
CA ASP A 113 27.94 22.32 8.93
C ASP A 113 28.78 21.40 8.04
N ASN A 114 28.38 20.12 7.98
CA ASN A 114 29.12 19.08 7.28
C ASN A 114 28.16 18.05 6.67
N VAL A 115 28.71 17.13 5.87
CA VAL A 115 27.95 16.14 5.09
C VAL A 115 27.64 14.85 5.86
N GLU A 116 28.14 14.72 7.10
CA GLU A 116 28.04 13.47 7.84
C GLU A 116 26.60 13.14 8.20
N ILE A 117 26.20 11.89 7.97
CA ILE A 117 24.89 11.41 8.39
C ILE A 117 24.82 11.49 9.93
N GLY A 118 23.77 12.12 10.44
CA GLY A 118 23.60 12.39 11.86
C GLY A 118 24.10 13.76 12.32
N ALA A 119 24.77 14.54 11.45
CA ALA A 119 25.13 15.92 11.76
C ALA A 119 23.90 16.74 12.13
N LEU A 120 24.03 17.59 13.16
CA LEU A 120 22.90 18.38 13.65
C LEU A 120 22.53 19.47 12.65
N ILE A 121 21.22 19.70 12.48
CA ILE A 121 20.72 20.92 11.86
C ILE A 121 20.67 22.00 12.94
N THR A 122 21.50 23.01 12.78
CA THR A 122 21.65 24.13 13.74
C THR A 122 21.37 25.45 13.06
N LEU A 123 21.31 26.52 13.85
CA LEU A 123 21.10 27.87 13.37
C LEU A 123 22.42 28.54 12.98
N TYR A 124 22.47 29.17 11.81
CA TYR A 124 23.64 29.91 11.33
C TYR A 124 23.27 31.32 10.86
N GLU A 125 24.27 32.19 10.84
CA GLU A 125 24.19 33.49 10.16
C GLU A 125 24.48 33.34 8.66
N GLY A 126 24.15 34.37 7.88
CA GLY A 126 24.50 34.44 6.45
C GLY A 126 23.49 33.76 5.55
N ALA A 127 22.48 34.52 5.10
CA ALA A 127 21.46 34.05 4.17
C ALA A 127 22.00 33.63 2.79
N SER A 128 23.23 34.02 2.45
CA SER A 128 23.87 33.72 1.16
C SER A 128 24.75 32.46 1.18
N ASP A 129 24.91 31.81 2.34
CA ASP A 129 25.68 30.57 2.45
C ASP A 129 24.84 29.38 1.96
N PRO A 130 25.29 28.62 0.95
CA PRO A 130 24.59 27.43 0.47
C PRO A 130 24.35 26.35 1.54
N ARG A 131 25.10 26.36 2.65
CA ARG A 131 24.83 25.49 3.82
C ARG A 131 23.49 25.81 4.49
N ASN A 132 23.00 27.03 4.32
CA ASN A 132 21.73 27.53 4.87
C ASN A 132 20.57 27.45 3.87
N TRP A 133 20.80 26.85 2.70
CA TRP A 133 19.82 26.76 1.62
C TRP A 133 19.25 25.34 1.53
N TRP A 134 17.96 25.27 1.21
CA TRP A 134 17.18 24.04 1.17
C TRP A 134 16.38 23.95 -0.13
N ILE A 135 16.30 22.76 -0.69
CA ILE A 135 15.38 22.42 -1.77
C ILE A 135 14.16 21.77 -1.13
N LEU A 136 12.99 22.28 -1.45
CA LEU A 136 11.70 21.77 -0.98
C LEU A 136 11.05 21.03 -2.14
N ILE A 137 11.10 19.70 -2.11
CA ILE A 137 10.54 18.84 -3.16
C ILE A 137 9.13 18.44 -2.73
N PRO A 138 8.06 18.91 -3.40
CA PRO A 138 6.69 18.55 -3.04
C PRO A 138 6.47 17.06 -3.23
N VAL A 139 5.62 16.50 -2.36
CA VAL A 139 5.31 15.10 -2.29
C VAL A 139 3.81 14.98 -2.20
N GLU A 140 3.21 14.22 -3.09
CA GLU A 140 1.87 13.71 -2.87
C GLU A 140 1.99 12.55 -1.89
N PRO A 141 1.53 12.70 -0.64
CA PRO A 141 1.44 11.53 0.22
C PRO A 141 0.40 10.61 -0.40
N THR A 142 0.84 9.49 -0.96
CA THR A 142 -0.04 8.33 -1.06
C THR A 142 -0.33 7.90 0.38
N MET A 143 -1.36 8.50 0.98
CA MET A 143 -1.76 8.30 2.38
C MET A 143 -2.43 6.95 2.62
N ALA A 144 -2.66 6.16 1.56
CA ALA A 144 -3.05 4.77 1.72
C ALA A 144 -1.86 4.00 2.30
N GLN A 145 -1.80 3.97 3.62
CA GLN A 145 -1.05 2.97 4.35
C GLN A 145 -1.50 1.62 3.80
N ALA A 146 -0.55 0.83 3.29
CA ALA A 146 -0.83 -0.50 2.80
C ALA A 146 -1.64 -1.26 3.86
N ASP A 147 -2.88 -1.63 3.53
CA ASP A 147 -3.68 -2.47 4.40
C ASP A 147 -3.14 -3.90 4.27
N VAL A 148 -2.59 -4.40 5.37
CA VAL A 148 -2.02 -5.75 5.47
C VAL A 148 -2.98 -6.58 6.30
N SER A 149 -4.15 -6.87 5.74
CA SER A 149 -5.21 -7.62 6.39
C SER A 149 -5.83 -8.65 5.45
N ALA A 150 -6.66 -9.55 5.99
CA ALA A 150 -7.39 -10.57 5.23
C ALA A 150 -6.50 -11.44 4.31
N ILE A 151 -6.62 -11.30 2.99
CA ILE A 151 -5.82 -12.01 1.99
C ILE A 151 -5.04 -10.97 1.20
N ILE A 152 -3.73 -11.14 1.13
CA ILE A 152 -2.83 -10.22 0.42
C ILE A 152 -2.01 -10.94 -0.63
N ALA A 153 -1.53 -10.17 -1.59
CA ALA A 153 -0.40 -10.50 -2.42
C ALA A 153 0.77 -9.58 -2.06
N ILE A 154 1.97 -10.16 -1.96
CA ILE A 154 3.20 -9.45 -1.60
C ILE A 154 4.04 -9.33 -2.87
N LYS A 155 4.31 -8.11 -3.32
CA LYS A 155 5.03 -7.83 -4.55
C LYS A 155 6.37 -7.17 -4.25
N GLY A 156 7.44 -7.71 -4.81
CA GLY A 156 8.77 -7.12 -4.73
C GLY A 156 8.85 -5.83 -5.54
N ILE A 157 9.89 -5.04 -5.30
CA ILE A 157 10.13 -3.81 -6.07
C ILE A 157 10.39 -4.05 -7.57
N ASP A 158 10.76 -5.27 -7.95
CA ASP A 158 10.92 -5.70 -9.34
C ASP A 158 9.60 -6.11 -10.01
N GLY A 159 8.48 -5.94 -9.30
CA GLY A 159 7.13 -6.23 -9.78
C GLY A 159 6.73 -7.71 -9.73
N LYS A 160 7.59 -8.61 -9.22
CA LYS A 160 7.24 -10.02 -9.06
C LYS A 160 6.51 -10.27 -7.75
N TYR A 161 5.62 -11.24 -7.73
CA TYR A 161 4.92 -11.68 -6.53
C TYR A 161 5.72 -12.75 -5.78
N MET A 162 5.70 -12.65 -4.46
CA MET A 162 6.06 -13.71 -3.54
C MET A 162 5.11 -14.90 -3.76
N LYS A 163 5.63 -16.11 -3.95
CA LYS A 163 4.83 -17.31 -4.23
C LYS A 163 5.30 -18.50 -3.42
N VAL A 164 4.35 -19.32 -3.01
CA VAL A 164 4.62 -20.65 -2.45
C VAL A 164 5.01 -21.61 -3.57
N THR A 165 6.16 -22.28 -3.45
CA THR A 165 6.62 -23.27 -4.42
C THR A 165 6.02 -24.66 -4.16
N SER A 166 6.16 -25.59 -5.12
CA SER A 166 5.72 -26.99 -4.97
C SER A 166 6.44 -27.74 -3.84
N THR A 167 7.62 -27.26 -3.44
CA THR A 167 8.40 -27.79 -2.31
C THR A 167 8.15 -27.04 -1.02
N ASN A 168 7.06 -26.26 -0.91
CA ASN A 168 6.72 -25.39 0.22
C ASN A 168 7.73 -24.27 0.49
N GLY A 169 8.61 -23.98 -0.47
CA GLY A 169 9.47 -22.80 -0.45
C GLY A 169 8.70 -21.51 -0.75
N LEU A 170 9.44 -20.42 -0.86
CA LEU A 170 9.03 -19.08 -1.18
C LEU A 170 9.96 -18.50 -2.24
N GLU A 171 9.40 -17.85 -3.25
CA GLU A 171 10.18 -17.20 -4.31
C GLU A 171 9.48 -15.95 -4.86
N PHE A 172 10.25 -15.05 -5.47
CA PHE A 172 9.74 -13.93 -6.26
C PHE A 172 9.99 -14.21 -7.75
N SER A 173 9.07 -14.92 -8.41
CA SER A 173 9.32 -15.50 -9.75
C SER A 173 8.43 -15.00 -10.89
N SER A 174 7.30 -14.37 -10.59
CA SER A 174 6.28 -14.05 -11.60
C SER A 174 5.67 -12.67 -11.40
N THR A 175 5.47 -11.91 -12.48
CA THR A 175 4.70 -10.65 -12.49
C THR A 175 3.19 -10.88 -12.56
N VAL A 176 2.74 -12.12 -12.72
CA VAL A 176 1.33 -12.52 -12.71
C VAL A 176 1.00 -13.13 -11.34
N LEU A 177 -0.04 -12.58 -10.69
CA LEU A 177 -0.60 -13.10 -9.46
C LEU A 177 -1.43 -14.36 -9.76
N ASP A 178 -1.10 -15.46 -9.08
CA ASP A 178 -1.89 -16.69 -9.10
C ASP A 178 -2.24 -17.15 -7.67
N LYS A 179 -2.84 -18.33 -7.55
CA LYS A 179 -3.22 -18.89 -6.24
C LYS A 179 -2.04 -19.05 -5.28
N ASN A 180 -0.82 -19.27 -5.78
CA ASN A 180 0.37 -19.45 -4.95
C ASN A 180 0.95 -18.14 -4.44
N GLY A 181 0.57 -17.01 -5.03
CA GLY A 181 0.94 -15.67 -4.55
C GLY A 181 -0.01 -15.05 -3.53
N LYS A 182 -1.04 -15.80 -3.08
CA LYS A 182 -2.02 -15.33 -2.11
C LYS A 182 -1.66 -15.82 -0.71
N PHE A 183 -1.60 -14.89 0.24
CA PHE A 183 -1.31 -15.16 1.65
C PHE A 183 -2.46 -14.70 2.52
N THR A 184 -2.92 -15.57 3.40
CA THR A 184 -3.86 -15.17 4.46
C THR A 184 -3.09 -14.55 5.61
N VAL A 185 -3.50 -13.37 6.03
CA VAL A 185 -2.94 -12.64 7.15
C VAL A 185 -3.69 -13.04 8.42
N GLN A 186 -2.94 -13.52 9.42
CA GLN A 186 -3.46 -13.83 10.75
C GLN A 186 -2.90 -12.81 11.76
N PRO A 187 -3.73 -11.96 12.40
CA PRO A 187 -3.27 -11.02 13.42
C PRO A 187 -2.71 -11.71 14.67
N LYS A 188 -1.64 -11.13 15.24
CA LYS A 188 -0.86 -11.66 16.37
C LYS A 188 -0.38 -10.53 17.30
N GLY A 189 -1.29 -9.93 18.07
CA GLY A 189 -0.93 -8.99 19.14
C GLY A 189 -0.03 -7.81 18.70
N GLY A 190 -0.36 -7.17 17.58
CA GLY A 190 0.42 -6.08 16.97
C GLY A 190 1.43 -6.53 15.91
N LYS A 191 1.59 -7.84 15.74
CA LYS A 191 2.27 -8.48 14.60
C LYS A 191 1.25 -9.23 13.75
N ILE A 192 1.74 -9.86 12.68
CA ILE A 192 0.97 -10.78 11.86
C ILE A 192 1.73 -12.09 11.65
N ALA A 193 1.02 -13.16 11.34
CA ALA A 193 1.55 -14.33 10.70
C ALA A 193 0.98 -14.44 9.28
N LEU A 194 1.79 -14.92 8.34
CA LEU A 194 1.38 -15.15 6.96
C LEU A 194 1.15 -16.65 6.75
N ILE A 195 0.02 -17.02 6.13
CA ILE A 195 -0.34 -18.40 5.81
C ILE A 195 -0.40 -18.50 4.29
N GLY A 196 0.44 -19.34 3.71
CA GLY A 196 0.51 -19.50 2.26
C GLY A 196 -0.62 -20.34 1.68
N SER A 197 -0.66 -20.43 0.36
CA SER A 197 -1.66 -21.21 -0.40
C SER A 197 -1.66 -22.70 -0.10
N ASN A 198 -0.56 -23.23 0.44
CA ASN A 198 -0.42 -24.61 0.90
C ASN A 198 -1.01 -24.83 2.31
N GLY A 199 -1.62 -23.82 2.92
CA GLY A 199 -2.20 -23.87 4.27
C GLY A 199 -1.17 -23.88 5.40
N LYS A 200 0.14 -23.77 5.08
CA LYS A 200 1.21 -23.70 6.08
C LYS A 200 1.56 -22.27 6.41
N HIS A 201 2.10 -22.07 7.60
CA HIS A 201 2.61 -20.77 8.00
C HIS A 201 3.96 -20.48 7.35
N VAL A 202 4.15 -19.22 6.96
CA VAL A 202 5.48 -18.66 6.74
C VAL A 202 6.22 -18.73 8.07
N ASN A 203 7.41 -19.31 8.04
CA ASN A 203 8.22 -19.57 9.22
C ASN A 203 9.69 -19.32 8.94
N MET A 204 10.43 -18.96 9.98
CA MET A 204 11.87 -18.83 9.91
C MET A 204 12.53 -20.16 10.25
N TYR A 205 13.53 -20.53 9.47
CA TYR A 205 14.40 -21.67 9.68
C TYR A 205 15.76 -21.12 10.03
N TYR A 206 16.28 -21.53 11.20
CA TYR A 206 17.45 -20.88 11.81
C TYR A 206 17.17 -19.39 11.98
N VAL A 207 18.16 -18.54 11.71
CA VAL A 207 18.04 -17.09 11.90
C VAL A 207 18.02 -16.32 10.57
N ASP A 208 18.39 -16.95 9.45
CA ASP A 208 18.68 -16.24 8.19
C ASP A 208 17.76 -16.65 6.99
N ASP A 209 16.84 -17.61 7.17
CA ASP A 209 16.05 -18.20 6.09
C ASP A 209 14.55 -18.28 6.41
N VAL A 210 13.68 -17.93 5.45
CA VAL A 210 12.22 -17.97 5.60
C VAL A 210 11.59 -18.86 4.54
N LYS A 211 10.67 -19.76 4.95
CA LYS A 211 9.93 -20.69 4.08
C LYS A 211 8.46 -20.77 4.46
N CYS A 212 7.63 -21.35 3.60
CA CYS A 212 6.21 -21.61 3.88
C CYS A 212 5.99 -23.07 4.35
N GLU A 213 6.73 -23.48 5.37
CA GLU A 213 6.78 -24.85 5.89
C GLU A 213 6.44 -24.98 7.37
N GLY A 214 6.11 -23.88 8.05
CA GLY A 214 5.94 -23.86 9.49
C GLY A 214 4.77 -24.70 10.00
N PRO A 215 4.90 -25.32 11.19
CA PRO A 215 3.75 -25.82 11.93
C PRO A 215 2.88 -24.64 12.42
N GLY A 216 1.70 -24.94 12.98
CA GLY A 216 0.76 -23.91 13.44
C GLY A 216 1.41 -22.88 14.37
N GLY A 217 1.24 -21.59 14.06
CA GLY A 217 1.82 -20.48 14.82
C GLY A 217 2.55 -19.48 13.91
N GLY A 218 3.46 -19.98 13.08
CA GLY A 218 4.23 -19.19 12.12
C GLY A 218 5.26 -18.23 12.71
N LEU A 219 5.96 -17.55 11.82
CA LEU A 219 6.81 -16.41 12.14
C LEU A 219 5.93 -15.17 12.35
N ASP A 220 5.98 -14.62 13.57
CA ASP A 220 5.34 -13.34 13.86
C ASP A 220 6.18 -12.19 13.32
N VAL A 221 5.68 -11.53 12.26
CA VAL A 221 6.32 -10.38 11.63
C VAL A 221 5.62 -9.07 11.99
N GLY A 222 6.39 -8.04 12.32
CA GLY A 222 5.88 -6.67 12.39
C GLY A 222 5.75 -6.07 10.99
N ILE A 223 4.95 -5.00 10.88
CA ILE A 223 4.78 -4.25 9.64
C ILE A 223 5.36 -2.86 9.86
N ALA A 224 6.40 -2.52 9.10
CA ALA A 224 6.98 -1.20 9.11
C ALA A 224 6.63 -0.50 7.80
N HIS A 225 5.77 0.52 7.86
CA HIS A 225 5.35 1.25 6.67
C HIS A 225 6.46 2.17 6.17
N ARG A 226 6.56 2.24 4.85
CA ARG A 226 7.48 3.09 4.10
C ARG A 226 6.67 3.98 3.15
N ARG A 227 7.34 4.90 2.51
CA ARG A 227 6.78 5.80 1.51
C ARG A 227 6.20 5.03 0.31
N ASN A 228 5.33 5.70 -0.46
CA ASN A 228 4.78 5.18 -1.72
C ASN A 228 4.04 3.86 -1.53
N GLY A 229 3.35 3.70 -0.40
CA GLY A 229 2.59 2.47 -0.07
C GLY A 229 3.46 1.23 0.20
N LYS A 230 4.79 1.36 0.27
CA LYS A 230 5.68 0.23 0.53
C LYS A 230 5.61 -0.21 2.01
N VAL A 231 5.93 -1.47 2.27
CA VAL A 231 6.10 -2.03 3.62
C VAL A 231 7.38 -2.85 3.72
N CYS A 232 7.91 -2.96 4.94
CA CYS A 232 8.93 -3.92 5.32
C CYS A 232 8.35 -4.86 6.38
N PHE A 233 8.55 -6.16 6.22
CA PHE A 233 8.21 -7.13 7.26
C PHE A 233 9.39 -7.26 8.22
N THR A 234 9.17 -6.87 9.48
CA THR A 234 10.20 -6.87 10.52
C THR A 234 10.14 -8.14 11.36
N ILE A 235 11.30 -8.72 11.64
CA ILE A 235 11.44 -9.95 12.42
C ILE A 235 12.15 -9.58 13.72
N SER A 236 11.46 -9.74 14.84
CA SER A 236 11.97 -9.38 16.16
C SER A 236 11.55 -10.40 17.22
N GLY A 237 12.38 -10.56 18.25
CA GLY A 237 12.11 -11.47 19.36
C GLY A 237 12.35 -12.94 19.03
N TYR A 238 13.01 -13.25 17.92
CA TYR A 238 13.40 -14.61 17.57
C TYR A 238 14.74 -14.98 18.23
N GLN A 239 14.89 -16.25 18.62
CA GLN A 239 16.10 -16.73 19.29
C GLN A 239 17.34 -16.57 18.39
N GLY A 240 18.41 -15.97 18.93
CA GLY A 240 19.64 -15.71 18.19
C GLY A 240 19.72 -14.31 17.55
N GLN A 241 18.73 -13.44 17.77
CA GLN A 241 18.77 -12.05 17.31
C GLN A 241 19.35 -11.06 18.33
N ASP A 242 19.62 -11.47 19.58
CA ASP A 242 20.11 -10.58 20.65
C ASP A 242 19.27 -9.30 20.83
N GLY A 243 17.94 -9.43 20.67
CA GLY A 243 16.99 -8.31 20.75
C GLY A 243 16.93 -7.40 19.53
N GLN A 244 17.72 -7.67 18.48
CA GLN A 244 17.73 -6.90 17.25
C GLN A 244 16.49 -7.15 16.38
N VAL A 245 16.21 -6.20 15.48
CA VAL A 245 15.15 -6.29 14.46
C VAL A 245 15.80 -6.54 13.11
N TRP A 246 15.41 -7.64 12.45
CA TRP A 246 15.85 -7.99 11.10
C TRP A 246 14.68 -7.87 10.12
N PHE A 247 14.92 -8.12 8.84
CA PHE A 247 13.98 -7.82 7.76
C PHE A 247 13.86 -9.00 6.79
N LEU A 248 12.63 -9.34 6.39
CA LEU A 248 12.40 -10.27 5.29
C LEU A 248 12.91 -9.64 3.98
N SER A 249 13.61 -10.41 3.15
CA SER A 249 14.10 -9.99 1.83
C SER A 249 13.44 -10.79 0.71
N SER A 250 13.29 -10.17 -0.47
CA SER A 250 12.92 -10.84 -1.72
C SER A 250 14.05 -11.67 -2.33
N GLN A 251 15.27 -11.57 -1.82
CA GLN A 251 16.40 -12.37 -2.28
C GLN A 251 16.26 -13.82 -1.80
N ALA A 252 16.81 -14.74 -2.61
CA ALA A 252 16.92 -16.13 -2.20
C ALA A 252 17.78 -16.25 -0.94
N GLY A 253 17.34 -17.11 -0.02
CA GLY A 253 18.10 -17.49 1.16
C GLY A 253 19.22 -18.47 0.81
N HIS A 254 19.72 -19.17 1.83
CA HIS A 254 20.82 -20.10 1.68
C HIS A 254 20.41 -21.30 0.78
N PRO A 255 21.23 -21.71 -0.21
CA PRO A 255 20.88 -22.77 -1.16
C PRO A 255 20.46 -24.09 -0.52
N SER A 256 21.04 -24.46 0.63
CA SER A 256 20.67 -25.67 1.38
C SER A 256 19.22 -25.70 1.87
N TYR A 257 18.51 -24.57 1.89
CA TYR A 257 17.11 -24.47 2.31
C TYR A 257 16.13 -24.30 1.14
N ASN A 258 16.54 -24.67 -0.08
CA ASN A 258 15.73 -24.93 -1.26
C ASN A 258 14.44 -24.10 -1.36
N GLY A 259 14.56 -22.90 -1.93
CA GLY A 259 13.45 -21.95 -2.03
C GLY A 259 13.14 -21.30 -0.69
N SER A 260 14.16 -20.96 0.11
CA SER A 260 14.00 -20.00 1.19
C SER A 260 14.18 -18.58 0.65
N LEU A 261 13.60 -17.62 1.36
CA LEU A 261 13.93 -16.20 1.24
C LEU A 261 14.92 -15.80 2.33
N ALA A 262 15.80 -14.85 2.03
CA ALA A 262 16.80 -14.36 2.97
C ALA A 262 16.18 -13.48 4.06
N VAL A 263 16.80 -13.47 5.24
CA VAL A 263 16.61 -12.47 6.29
C VAL A 263 17.83 -11.56 6.34
N LYS A 264 17.60 -10.25 6.35
CA LYS A 264 18.66 -9.25 6.40
C LYS A 264 18.70 -8.51 7.72
N ARG A 265 19.92 -8.27 8.20
CA ARG A 265 20.18 -7.49 9.43
C ARG A 265 20.02 -5.98 9.23
N VAL A 266 20.16 -5.53 7.98
CA VAL A 266 20.02 -4.13 7.58
C VAL A 266 19.00 -4.10 6.45
N GLU A 267 18.02 -3.19 6.57
CA GLU A 267 17.05 -2.96 5.51
C GLU A 267 17.73 -2.42 4.26
N ASP A 268 17.36 -2.97 3.10
CA ASP A 268 17.64 -2.38 1.80
C ASP A 268 16.43 -2.51 0.88
N GLU A 269 16.60 -2.17 -0.39
CA GLU A 269 15.57 -2.25 -1.42
C GLU A 269 14.91 -3.63 -1.54
N SER A 270 15.65 -4.71 -1.29
CA SER A 270 15.11 -6.07 -1.35
C SER A 270 14.14 -6.39 -0.22
N CYS A 271 14.14 -5.59 0.86
CA CYS A 271 13.26 -5.74 2.02
C CYS A 271 11.96 -4.93 1.92
N ARG A 272 11.76 -4.23 0.81
CA ARG A 272 10.60 -3.36 0.57
C ARG A 272 9.61 -4.06 -0.36
N PHE A 273 8.34 -4.05 0.02
CA PHE A 273 7.28 -4.72 -0.71
C PHE A 273 6.10 -3.79 -0.95
N LEU A 274 5.40 -3.99 -2.06
CA LEU A 274 4.06 -3.46 -2.28
C LEU A 274 3.05 -4.52 -1.84
N ILE A 275 1.98 -4.07 -1.19
CA ILE A 275 0.90 -4.96 -0.74
C ILE A 275 -0.32 -4.68 -1.58
N GLU A 276 -0.83 -5.73 -2.20
CA GLU A 276 -2.08 -5.70 -2.95
C GLU A 276 -3.11 -6.53 -2.17
N ASN A 277 -4.21 -5.91 -1.76
CA ASN A 277 -5.31 -6.62 -1.12
C ASN A 277 -6.01 -7.49 -2.16
N VAL A 278 -6.17 -8.77 -1.83
CA VAL A 278 -6.84 -9.73 -2.68
C VAL A 278 -8.26 -9.85 -2.17
N ALA A 279 -9.21 -9.31 -2.93
CA ALA A 279 -10.62 -9.36 -2.59
C ALA A 279 -11.03 -10.78 -2.13
N LYS A 280 -11.51 -10.89 -0.89
CA LYS A 280 -12.12 -12.12 -0.42
C LYS A 280 -13.48 -12.23 -1.12
N VAL A 281 -13.73 -13.31 -1.83
CA VAL A 281 -15.01 -13.54 -2.52
C VAL A 281 -15.64 -14.79 -1.94
N SER A 282 -16.43 -14.63 -0.88
CA SER A 282 -17.07 -15.72 -0.15
C SER A 282 -18.26 -15.21 0.68
N GLY A 283 -19.21 -16.07 1.00
CA GLY A 283 -20.36 -15.67 1.82
C GLY A 283 -21.30 -14.76 1.05
N THR A 284 -21.83 -13.73 1.69
CA THR A 284 -22.64 -12.70 1.04
C THR A 284 -21.73 -11.54 0.60
N ILE A 285 -21.85 -11.14 -0.66
CA ILE A 285 -21.07 -10.03 -1.22
C ILE A 285 -22.00 -9.01 -1.90
N ALA A 286 -21.47 -7.81 -2.11
CA ALA A 286 -21.92 -6.88 -3.13
C ALA A 286 -20.84 -6.72 -4.20
N VAL A 287 -21.27 -6.54 -5.46
CA VAL A 287 -20.37 -6.28 -6.58
C VAL A 287 -20.61 -4.84 -7.02
N LYS A 288 -19.56 -4.02 -7.02
CA LYS A 288 -19.65 -2.60 -7.34
C LYS A 288 -18.79 -2.26 -8.55
N SER A 289 -19.32 -1.53 -9.51
CA SER A 289 -18.57 -1.06 -10.67
C SER A 289 -17.60 0.07 -10.29
N VAL A 290 -16.64 0.36 -11.18
CA VAL A 290 -15.62 1.41 -10.98
C VAL A 290 -16.21 2.82 -10.77
N ASP A 291 -17.43 3.07 -11.27
CA ASP A 291 -18.15 4.34 -11.08
C ASP A 291 -19.00 4.37 -9.79
N GLY A 292 -18.94 3.32 -8.98
CA GLY A 292 -19.56 3.27 -7.66
C GLY A 292 -21.00 2.74 -7.64
N ARG A 293 -21.55 2.25 -8.75
CA ARG A 293 -22.88 1.61 -8.76
C ARG A 293 -22.81 0.16 -8.33
N TYR A 294 -23.84 -0.33 -7.64
CA TYR A 294 -23.96 -1.73 -7.25
C TYR A 294 -24.66 -2.55 -8.34
N LEU A 295 -24.15 -3.76 -8.58
CA LEU A 295 -24.86 -4.79 -9.30
C LEU A 295 -26.09 -5.18 -8.48
N LYS A 296 -27.27 -5.15 -9.06
CA LYS A 296 -28.53 -5.57 -8.44
C LYS A 296 -29.22 -6.64 -9.28
N ALA A 297 -29.93 -7.54 -8.61
CA ALA A 297 -30.73 -8.60 -9.24
C ALA A 297 -32.22 -8.35 -9.04
N ASN A 298 -32.84 -7.42 -9.77
CA ASN A 298 -34.17 -6.86 -9.44
C ASN A 298 -35.31 -7.90 -9.38
N ALA A 299 -36.52 -7.44 -9.01
CA ALA A 299 -37.72 -8.28 -8.89
C ALA A 299 -38.17 -9.00 -10.18
N ASN A 300 -37.65 -8.59 -11.35
CA ASN A 300 -37.88 -9.24 -12.65
C ASN A 300 -36.74 -10.22 -13.03
N ASP A 301 -35.87 -10.56 -12.07
CA ASP A 301 -34.69 -11.42 -12.25
C ASP A 301 -33.64 -10.83 -13.22
N GLU A 302 -33.65 -9.52 -13.40
CA GLU A 302 -32.74 -8.79 -14.27
C GLU A 302 -31.48 -8.35 -13.53
N LEU A 303 -30.37 -8.25 -14.25
CA LEU A 303 -29.11 -7.73 -13.71
C LEU A 303 -28.82 -6.34 -14.25
N GLU A 304 -28.59 -5.39 -13.35
CA GLU A 304 -28.21 -4.03 -13.70
C GLU A 304 -27.27 -3.40 -12.67
N PHE A 305 -26.45 -2.45 -13.12
CA PHE A 305 -25.73 -1.54 -12.24
C PHE A 305 -26.54 -0.24 -12.13
N SER A 306 -27.45 -0.15 -11.16
CA SER A 306 -28.48 0.91 -11.13
C SER A 306 -28.04 2.16 -10.37
N ASP A 307 -27.69 2.04 -9.09
CA ASP A 307 -27.34 3.16 -8.21
C ASP A 307 -26.23 2.83 -7.21
N ASP A 308 -25.78 3.84 -6.47
CA ASP A 308 -24.71 3.77 -5.46
C ASP A 308 -25.20 3.35 -4.07
N ARG A 309 -26.49 3.00 -3.92
CA ARG A 309 -27.09 2.59 -2.65
C ARG A 309 -27.06 1.08 -2.51
N PHE A 310 -26.36 0.63 -1.48
CA PHE A 310 -26.43 -0.76 -1.04
C PHE A 310 -27.80 -1.07 -0.42
N ASP A 311 -28.47 -2.09 -0.93
CA ASP A 311 -29.74 -2.62 -0.44
C ASP A 311 -29.77 -4.15 -0.56
N ASP A 312 -30.91 -4.77 -0.28
CA ASP A 312 -31.05 -6.22 -0.38
C ASP A 312 -30.87 -6.72 -1.82
N GLU A 313 -31.19 -5.90 -2.83
CA GLU A 313 -31.07 -6.30 -4.23
C GLU A 313 -29.62 -6.42 -4.70
N ALA A 314 -28.71 -5.71 -4.02
CA ALA A 314 -27.28 -5.77 -4.25
C ALA A 314 -26.57 -6.98 -3.62
N LYS A 315 -27.28 -7.82 -2.86
CA LYS A 315 -26.70 -8.97 -2.16
C LYS A 315 -26.62 -10.20 -3.05
N PHE A 316 -25.42 -10.77 -3.14
CA PHE A 316 -25.17 -12.04 -3.81
C PHE A 316 -24.54 -13.05 -2.87
N ILE A 317 -25.11 -14.25 -2.79
CA ILE A 317 -24.46 -15.37 -2.11
C ILE A 317 -23.45 -16.01 -3.07
N VAL A 318 -22.21 -16.10 -2.63
CA VAL A 318 -21.11 -16.75 -3.35
C VAL A 318 -21.10 -18.24 -3.02
N LYS A 319 -21.25 -19.08 -4.05
CA LYS A 319 -21.07 -20.53 -3.95
C LYS A 319 -19.79 -20.94 -4.66
N LEU A 320 -18.74 -21.22 -3.88
CA LEU A 320 -17.44 -21.64 -4.41
C LEU A 320 -17.49 -23.07 -4.97
N ARG A 321 -16.79 -23.28 -6.08
CA ARG A 321 -16.55 -24.57 -6.75
C ARG A 321 -15.09 -24.65 -7.18
N GLY A 322 -14.23 -25.05 -6.25
CA GLY A 322 -12.78 -25.00 -6.47
C GLY A 322 -12.30 -23.55 -6.52
N ASP A 323 -11.61 -23.18 -7.60
CA ASP A 323 -11.13 -21.82 -7.88
C ASP A 323 -12.15 -20.95 -8.65
N ARG A 324 -13.33 -21.49 -8.89
CA ARG A 324 -14.44 -20.80 -9.56
C ARG A 324 -15.59 -20.57 -8.60
N LEU A 325 -16.54 -19.72 -8.99
CA LEU A 325 -17.71 -19.39 -8.18
C LEU A 325 -18.98 -19.33 -9.01
N ASN A 326 -20.11 -19.49 -8.32
CA ASN A 326 -21.41 -19.06 -8.77
C ASN A 326 -21.88 -17.89 -7.89
N LEU A 327 -22.66 -16.99 -8.46
CA LEU A 327 -23.41 -15.97 -7.72
C LEU A 327 -24.89 -16.35 -7.69
N ILE A 328 -25.52 -16.13 -6.54
CA ILE A 328 -26.96 -16.33 -6.32
C ILE A 328 -27.51 -14.98 -5.84
N GLY A 329 -28.42 -14.38 -6.61
CA GLY A 329 -29.04 -13.11 -6.23
C GLY A 329 -29.94 -13.24 -5.00
N TYR A 330 -30.41 -12.11 -4.47
CA TYR A 330 -31.31 -12.09 -3.32
C TYR A 330 -32.64 -12.81 -3.57
N ASN A 331 -33.07 -12.86 -4.83
CA ASN A 331 -34.22 -13.62 -5.31
C ASN A 331 -34.01 -15.16 -5.23
N GLY A 332 -32.84 -15.62 -4.80
CA GLY A 332 -32.50 -17.04 -4.69
C GLY A 332 -32.13 -17.69 -6.03
N MET A 333 -32.12 -16.91 -7.11
CA MET A 333 -31.82 -17.39 -8.45
C MET A 333 -30.33 -17.30 -8.73
N TYR A 334 -29.80 -18.25 -9.50
CA TYR A 334 -28.43 -18.21 -9.95
C TYR A 334 -28.25 -17.17 -11.06
N VAL A 335 -27.14 -16.47 -11.00
CA VAL A 335 -26.58 -15.78 -12.16
C VAL A 335 -26.25 -16.82 -13.22
N THR A 336 -26.87 -16.72 -14.38
CA THR A 336 -26.76 -17.62 -15.52
C THR A 336 -26.41 -16.88 -16.79
N MET A 337 -25.85 -17.62 -17.72
CA MET A 337 -25.54 -17.13 -19.04
C MET A 337 -26.49 -17.81 -20.03
N ASP A 338 -27.08 -17.02 -20.92
CA ASP A 338 -27.86 -17.56 -22.02
C ASP A 338 -27.00 -17.52 -23.30
N ALA A 339 -27.09 -18.59 -24.09
CA ALA A 339 -26.37 -18.72 -25.33
C ALA A 339 -27.35 -18.65 -26.47
N ASN A 340 -27.36 -17.53 -27.20
CA ASN A 340 -28.09 -17.44 -28.46
C ASN A 340 -27.34 -18.17 -29.58
N MET A 341 -28.03 -18.40 -30.71
CA MET A 341 -27.51 -19.19 -31.86
C MET A 341 -26.16 -18.71 -32.44
N GLY A 342 -25.66 -17.52 -32.04
CA GLY A 342 -24.38 -16.95 -32.46
C GLY A 342 -23.26 -16.93 -31.40
N GLY A 343 -23.48 -17.47 -30.20
CA GLY A 343 -22.47 -17.51 -29.12
C GLY A 343 -22.90 -16.87 -27.81
N VAL A 344 -21.96 -16.80 -26.87
CA VAL A 344 -22.14 -16.22 -25.53
C VAL A 344 -22.30 -14.71 -25.64
N SER A 345 -23.43 -14.16 -25.19
CA SER A 345 -23.73 -12.74 -25.42
C SER A 345 -24.09 -11.95 -24.16
N PHE A 346 -24.73 -12.56 -23.16
CA PHE A 346 -25.16 -11.84 -21.96
C PHE A 346 -25.36 -12.73 -20.72
N VAL A 347 -25.48 -12.10 -19.56
CA VAL A 347 -25.70 -12.71 -18.24
C VAL A 347 -26.96 -12.15 -17.58
N GLN A 348 -27.76 -13.01 -16.95
CA GLN A 348 -29.00 -12.67 -16.22
C GLN A 348 -29.10 -13.46 -14.90
N CYS A 349 -30.02 -13.10 -14.00
CA CYS A 349 -30.20 -13.79 -12.70
C CYS A 349 -31.43 -14.70 -12.68
N LYS A 350 -31.57 -15.58 -13.67
CA LYS A 350 -32.79 -16.38 -13.94
C LYS A 350 -32.63 -17.90 -13.75
N GLY A 351 -31.48 -18.37 -13.27
CA GLY A 351 -31.19 -19.80 -13.17
C GLY A 351 -31.77 -20.49 -11.94
N SER A 352 -32.60 -21.52 -12.11
CA SER A 352 -33.19 -22.27 -10.98
C SER A 352 -32.33 -23.44 -10.45
N GLY A 353 -31.25 -23.85 -11.15
CA GLY A 353 -30.53 -25.09 -10.80
C GLY A 353 -29.02 -25.07 -10.96
N ARG A 354 -28.48 -24.47 -12.03
CA ARG A 354 -27.03 -24.37 -12.27
C ARG A 354 -26.69 -22.96 -12.72
N GLY A 355 -25.89 -22.27 -11.91
CA GLY A 355 -25.36 -20.96 -12.26
C GLY A 355 -24.19 -21.01 -13.23
N LEU A 356 -23.95 -19.86 -13.85
CA LEU A 356 -22.73 -19.50 -14.54
C LEU A 356 -21.53 -19.67 -13.60
N THR A 357 -20.59 -20.54 -13.97
CA THR A 357 -19.37 -20.77 -13.20
C THR A 357 -18.30 -19.79 -13.68
N MET A 358 -17.94 -18.83 -12.86
CA MET A 358 -16.99 -17.76 -13.17
C MET A 358 -15.65 -17.99 -12.48
N GLY A 359 -14.55 -17.71 -13.16
CA GLY A 359 -13.26 -17.52 -12.51
C GLY A 359 -13.09 -16.09 -12.03
N LEU A 360 -12.06 -15.83 -11.23
CA LEU A 360 -11.69 -14.50 -10.76
C LEU A 360 -10.25 -14.20 -11.14
N ILE A 361 -10.04 -13.06 -11.80
CA ILE A 361 -8.73 -12.44 -11.91
C ILE A 361 -8.70 -11.29 -10.91
N HIS A 362 -7.78 -11.32 -9.96
CA HIS A 362 -7.56 -10.19 -9.06
C HIS A 362 -6.67 -9.18 -9.77
N LEU A 363 -7.09 -7.93 -9.72
CA LEU A 363 -6.34 -6.80 -10.23
C LEU A 363 -5.63 -6.09 -9.07
N ALA A 364 -4.81 -5.09 -9.43
CA ALA A 364 -4.31 -4.13 -8.46
C ALA A 364 -5.47 -3.43 -7.73
N ASP A 365 -5.16 -2.84 -6.57
CA ASP A 365 -6.08 -2.00 -5.79
C ASP A 365 -7.33 -2.72 -5.26
N GLY A 366 -7.32 -4.05 -5.21
CA GLY A 366 -8.42 -4.85 -4.65
C GLY A 366 -9.59 -5.08 -5.60
N MET A 367 -9.48 -4.69 -6.87
CA MET A 367 -10.48 -4.96 -7.89
C MET A 367 -10.40 -6.40 -8.41
N VAL A 368 -11.48 -6.86 -9.05
CA VAL A 368 -11.56 -8.16 -9.70
C VAL A 368 -12.21 -8.09 -11.07
N ASN A 369 -11.80 -8.99 -11.96
CA ASN A 369 -12.53 -9.32 -13.18
C ASN A 369 -13.15 -10.72 -13.03
N PHE A 370 -14.44 -10.85 -13.34
CA PHE A 370 -15.08 -12.16 -13.48
C PHE A 370 -14.79 -12.72 -14.87
N THR A 371 -14.20 -13.90 -14.92
CA THR A 371 -13.90 -14.61 -16.18
C THR A 371 -14.91 -15.70 -16.45
N ILE A 372 -15.26 -15.85 -17.73
CA ILE A 372 -16.20 -16.85 -18.22
C ILE A 372 -15.45 -17.69 -19.25
N SER A 373 -15.35 -18.99 -19.00
CA SER A 373 -14.63 -19.92 -19.89
C SER A 373 -15.24 -21.31 -19.87
N GLY A 374 -15.02 -22.07 -20.94
CA GLY A 374 -15.49 -23.45 -21.08
C GLY A 374 -16.95 -23.60 -21.49
N TYR A 375 -17.58 -22.54 -22.01
CA TYR A 375 -18.94 -22.58 -22.51
C TYR A 375 -19.00 -22.78 -24.03
N GLN A 376 -20.08 -23.42 -24.49
CA GLN A 376 -20.36 -23.60 -25.91
C GLN A 376 -20.42 -22.24 -26.62
N GLY A 377 -19.75 -22.12 -27.76
CA GLY A 377 -19.65 -20.89 -28.53
C GLY A 377 -18.44 -20.01 -28.22
N GLN A 378 -17.65 -20.29 -27.17
CA GLN A 378 -16.44 -19.51 -26.87
C GLN A 378 -15.20 -19.94 -27.67
N HIS A 379 -15.24 -21.10 -28.34
CA HIS A 379 -14.09 -21.65 -29.10
C HIS A 379 -12.78 -21.69 -28.28
N GLY A 380 -12.89 -21.97 -26.97
CA GLY A 380 -11.74 -22.03 -26.06
C GLY A 380 -11.25 -20.68 -25.52
N LYS A 381 -11.87 -19.56 -25.91
CA LYS A 381 -11.55 -18.23 -25.37
C LYS A 381 -12.03 -18.04 -23.93
N ILE A 382 -11.41 -17.07 -23.26
CA ILE A 382 -11.85 -16.52 -21.97
C ILE A 382 -12.54 -15.20 -22.29
N SER A 383 -13.79 -15.06 -21.84
CA SER A 383 -14.55 -13.81 -21.91
C SER A 383 -14.73 -13.22 -20.50
N PHE A 384 -15.23 -12.00 -20.40
CA PHE A 384 -15.32 -11.24 -19.16
C PHE A 384 -16.73 -10.69 -18.94
N LEU A 385 -17.19 -10.68 -17.70
CA LEU A 385 -18.42 -9.95 -17.32
C LEU A 385 -18.15 -8.45 -17.42
N SER A 386 -19.08 -7.69 -17.99
CA SER A 386 -19.01 -6.24 -18.10
C SER A 386 -20.21 -5.59 -17.41
N SER A 387 -20.02 -4.40 -16.84
CA SER A 387 -21.11 -3.56 -16.32
C SER A 387 -22.00 -2.93 -17.40
N ARG A 388 -21.64 -3.08 -18.68
CA ARG A 388 -22.48 -2.65 -19.81
C ARG A 388 -23.73 -3.51 -19.91
N THR A 389 -24.80 -2.92 -20.44
CA THR A 389 -26.02 -3.64 -20.76
C THR A 389 -25.75 -4.70 -21.83
N GLY A 390 -26.21 -5.91 -21.58
CA GLY A 390 -26.24 -6.99 -22.55
C GLY A 390 -27.33 -6.79 -23.59
N TRP A 391 -27.43 -7.74 -24.53
CA TRP A 391 -28.36 -7.62 -25.66
C TRP A 391 -29.80 -8.00 -25.29
N ALA A 392 -29.99 -8.80 -24.24
CA ALA A 392 -31.32 -9.07 -23.71
C ALA A 392 -31.72 -8.00 -22.70
N ASP A 393 -33.01 -7.72 -22.61
CA ASP A 393 -33.54 -6.81 -21.59
C ASP A 393 -33.15 -7.30 -20.19
N GLY A 394 -32.65 -6.35 -19.39
CA GLY A 394 -32.22 -6.63 -18.02
C GLY A 394 -31.05 -7.60 -17.91
N SER A 395 -30.08 -7.52 -18.82
CA SER A 395 -28.89 -8.37 -18.82
C SER A 395 -27.60 -7.55 -18.81
N LEU A 396 -26.50 -8.20 -18.42
CA LEU A 396 -25.14 -7.67 -18.53
C LEU A 396 -24.40 -8.26 -19.72
N ALA A 397 -23.53 -7.47 -20.34
CA ALA A 397 -22.71 -7.89 -21.46
C ALA A 397 -21.62 -8.88 -21.05
N VAL A 398 -21.29 -9.78 -21.97
CA VAL A 398 -20.06 -10.60 -21.94
C VAL A 398 -19.16 -10.16 -23.08
N VAL A 399 -17.90 -9.82 -22.77
CA VAL A 399 -16.95 -9.28 -23.76
C VAL A 399 -15.69 -10.13 -23.84
N ASP A 400 -15.06 -10.22 -25.01
CA ASP A 400 -13.84 -11.01 -25.23
C ASP A 400 -12.56 -10.29 -24.79
N GLU A 401 -12.62 -8.96 -24.61
CA GLU A 401 -11.48 -8.12 -24.21
C GLU A 401 -11.83 -7.32 -22.94
N THR A 402 -10.87 -7.18 -22.05
CA THR A 402 -11.06 -6.43 -20.80
C THR A 402 -10.94 -4.93 -21.03
N ASP A 403 -11.88 -4.18 -20.47
CA ASP A 403 -11.75 -2.73 -20.27
C ASP A 403 -12.18 -2.35 -18.85
N GLU A 404 -12.29 -1.06 -18.57
CA GLU A 404 -12.69 -0.54 -17.24
C GLU A 404 -14.06 -1.06 -16.79
N THR A 405 -14.95 -1.43 -17.72
CA THR A 405 -16.29 -1.95 -17.40
C THR A 405 -16.26 -3.40 -16.90
N CYS A 406 -15.13 -4.09 -17.04
CA CYS A 406 -14.93 -5.45 -16.55
C CYS A 406 -14.34 -5.52 -15.14
N SER A 407 -14.00 -4.37 -14.56
CA SER A 407 -13.36 -4.26 -13.24
C SER A 407 -14.39 -3.96 -12.17
N PHE A 408 -14.35 -4.71 -11.07
CA PHE A 408 -15.33 -4.59 -9.99
C PHE A 408 -14.66 -4.55 -8.62
N VAL A 409 -15.24 -3.79 -7.70
CA VAL A 409 -14.93 -3.85 -6.26
C VAL A 409 -15.86 -4.87 -5.63
N ILE A 410 -15.31 -5.72 -4.75
CA ILE A 410 -16.09 -6.71 -3.99
C ILE A 410 -16.17 -6.28 -2.53
N GLU A 411 -17.38 -6.09 -2.03
CA GLU A 411 -17.66 -5.78 -0.64
C GLU A 411 -18.23 -7.04 0.03
N ASN A 412 -17.68 -7.47 1.17
CA ASN A 412 -18.20 -8.63 1.91
C ASN A 412 -19.16 -8.16 3.01
N HIS A 413 -20.29 -8.84 3.19
CA HIS A 413 -21.36 -8.48 4.13
C HIS A 413 -21.77 -9.62 5.06
#